data_AF-A0A285UN96-F1
#
_entry.id   AF-A0A285UN96-F1
#
_cell.length_a   1.000
_cell.length_b   1.000
_cell.length_c   1.000
_cell.angle_alpha   90.00
_cell.angle_beta   90.00
_cell.angle_gamma   90.00
#
_symmetry.space_group_name_H-M   'P 1'
#
loop_
_entity.id
_entity.type
_entity.pdbx_description
1 polymer ?
#
loop_
_entity_poly.entity_id
_entity_poly.type
_entity_poly.pdbx_seq_one_letter_code
_entity_poly.pdbx_strand_id
1 'polypeptide(L)'
;MGSIIEDVTCPKCSLMAIADYYYRTDEVIIKCPRCGYNYNRYFKWNRDHFFNCASEIEDAHEDDELIIDEQEGFGVYVLRTKDGYKTTNLYNCRITNKHIDEFKKLYFSEETDQERSYLVRYEEGEFKVIIGTLPEDFFTYSENTIQPYILRPLWKLER
;
A
#
# COMPACT_ATOMS: atom_id res chain seq x y z
N MET A 1 -10.75 -8.55 -15.06
CA MET A 1 -10.38 -9.01 -13.70
C MET A 1 -11.12 -8.10 -12.73
N GLY A 2 -11.97 -8.67 -11.88
CA GLY A 2 -12.76 -7.88 -10.94
C GLY A 2 -12.07 -7.90 -9.58
N SER A 3 -11.89 -6.73 -8.98
CA SER A 3 -11.54 -6.57 -7.58
C SER A 3 -12.48 -5.56 -6.93
N ILE A 4 -12.56 -5.58 -5.62
CA ILE A 4 -13.32 -4.62 -4.82
C ILE A 4 -12.29 -3.65 -4.24
N ILE A 5 -12.36 -2.39 -4.67
CA ILE A 5 -11.47 -1.32 -4.19
C ILE A 5 -12.28 -0.42 -3.27
N GLU A 6 -11.80 -0.26 -2.05
CA GLU A 6 -12.48 0.51 -1.01
C GLU A 6 -11.49 1.38 -0.23
N ASP A 7 -11.96 2.55 0.21
CA ASP A 7 -11.23 3.40 1.15
C ASP A 7 -11.43 2.88 2.57
N VAL A 8 -10.35 2.58 3.27
CA VAL A 8 -10.34 2.00 4.63
C VAL A 8 -9.49 2.82 5.59
N THR A 9 -9.68 2.61 6.89
CA THR A 9 -8.86 3.24 7.92
C THR A 9 -7.50 2.55 7.99
N CYS A 10 -6.42 3.33 7.86
CA CYS A 10 -5.05 2.82 7.99
C CYS A 10 -4.79 2.38 9.45
N PRO A 11 -4.31 1.14 9.69
CA PRO A 11 -4.06 0.65 11.05
C PRO A 11 -2.93 1.42 11.74
N LYS A 12 -2.03 2.06 10.99
CA LYS A 12 -0.87 2.75 11.54
C LYS A 12 -1.09 4.24 11.83
N CYS A 13 -1.70 4.97 10.90
CA CYS A 13 -1.87 6.43 11.03
C CYS A 13 -3.32 6.87 11.19
N SER A 14 -4.28 5.94 11.17
CA SER A 14 -5.72 6.19 11.25
C SER A 14 -6.30 7.11 10.17
N LEU A 15 -5.49 7.53 9.19
CA LEU A 15 -5.95 8.23 8.00
C LEU A 15 -6.45 7.23 6.95
N MET A 16 -7.00 7.74 5.86
CA MET A 16 -7.44 6.94 4.72
C MET A 16 -6.29 6.13 4.10
N ALA A 17 -6.54 4.85 3.88
CA ALA A 17 -5.78 3.91 3.07
C ALA A 17 -6.70 3.29 2.02
N ILE A 18 -6.11 2.71 0.98
CA ILE A 18 -6.86 2.04 -0.08
C ILE A 18 -6.66 0.54 0.11
N ALA A 19 -7.76 -0.20 0.19
CA ALA A 19 -7.78 -1.66 0.15
C ALA A 19 -8.24 -2.12 -1.22
N ASP A 20 -7.55 -3.11 -1.78
CA ASP A 20 -7.90 -3.81 -3.00
C ASP A 20 -8.06 -5.30 -2.66
N TYR A 21 -9.28 -5.79 -2.78
CA TYR A 21 -9.66 -7.16 -2.48
C TYR A 21 -10.00 -7.93 -3.75
N TYR A 22 -9.21 -8.97 -4.02
CA TYR A 22 -9.43 -9.83 -5.16
C TYR A 22 -10.17 -11.11 -4.74
N TYR A 23 -11.49 -11.06 -4.87
CA TYR A 23 -12.43 -12.07 -4.36
C TYR A 23 -12.25 -13.49 -4.92
N ARG A 24 -11.54 -13.67 -6.06
CA ARG A 24 -11.34 -15.01 -6.65
C ARG A 24 -10.25 -15.80 -5.97
N THR A 25 -9.19 -15.14 -5.53
CA THR A 25 -8.05 -15.80 -4.85
C THR A 25 -7.93 -15.35 -3.40
N ASP A 26 -8.91 -14.58 -2.91
CA ASP A 26 -8.93 -14.02 -1.57
C ASP A 26 -7.64 -13.22 -1.24
N GLU A 27 -7.07 -12.56 -2.25
CA GLU A 27 -5.90 -11.69 -2.12
C GLU A 27 -6.30 -10.31 -1.61
N VAL A 28 -5.48 -9.75 -0.73
CA VAL A 28 -5.72 -8.45 -0.11
C VAL A 28 -4.47 -7.60 -0.24
N ILE A 29 -4.63 -6.41 -0.78
CA ILE A 29 -3.58 -5.39 -0.84
C ILE A 29 -4.10 -4.13 -0.16
N ILE A 30 -3.44 -3.68 0.90
CA ILE A 30 -3.75 -2.42 1.58
C ILE A 30 -2.54 -1.51 1.45
N LYS A 31 -2.75 -0.31 0.91
CA LYS A 31 -1.71 0.70 0.74
C LYS A 31 -2.17 2.02 1.33
N CYS A 32 -1.38 2.57 2.26
CA CYS A 32 -1.62 3.89 2.80
C CYS A 32 -0.81 4.94 2.04
N PRO A 33 -1.46 5.83 1.26
CA PRO A 33 -0.76 6.87 0.51
C PRO A 33 -0.25 8.02 1.39
N ARG A 34 -0.39 7.92 2.72
CA ARG A 34 0.01 8.96 3.68
C ARG A 34 1.25 8.55 4.48
N CYS A 35 1.17 7.45 5.23
CA CYS A 35 2.28 6.98 6.07
C CYS A 35 3.19 5.93 5.39
N GLY A 36 2.77 5.39 4.25
CA GLY A 36 3.54 4.36 3.54
C GLY A 36 3.28 2.94 4.02
N TYR A 37 2.35 2.72 4.95
CA TYR A 37 1.95 1.38 5.39
C TYR A 37 1.48 0.56 4.18
N ASN A 38 1.97 -0.67 4.08
CA ASN A 38 1.67 -1.58 2.98
C ASN A 38 1.49 -2.98 3.53
N TYR A 39 0.38 -3.63 3.20
CA TYR A 39 0.05 -4.98 3.61
C TYR A 39 -0.38 -5.76 2.37
N ASN A 40 0.28 -6.88 2.10
CA ASN A 40 -0.07 -7.78 1.03
C ASN A 40 -0.31 -9.17 1.60
N ARG A 41 -1.46 -9.74 1.27
CA ARG A 41 -1.81 -11.13 1.56
C ARG A 41 -2.12 -11.82 0.24
N TYR A 42 -1.37 -12.87 -0.07
CA TYR A 42 -1.57 -13.64 -1.29
C TYR A 42 -1.15 -15.10 -1.12
N PHE A 43 -1.70 -15.95 -2.00
CA PHE A 43 -1.35 -17.37 -2.04
C PHE A 43 -0.24 -17.59 -3.05
N LYS A 44 0.79 -18.34 -2.65
CA LYS A 44 1.82 -18.80 -3.55
C LYS A 44 1.47 -20.21 -4.02
N TRP A 45 0.96 -20.28 -5.25
CA TRP A 45 0.62 -21.53 -5.91
C TRP A 45 1.86 -22.36 -6.19
N ASN A 46 1.83 -23.65 -5.83
CA ASN A 46 2.84 -24.60 -6.29
C ASN A 46 2.62 -24.90 -7.78
N ARG A 47 3.66 -24.70 -8.60
CA ARG A 47 3.58 -24.74 -10.07
C ARG A 47 3.09 -26.08 -10.64
N ASP A 48 3.19 -27.17 -9.89
CA ASP A 48 2.76 -28.49 -10.33
C ASP A 48 1.23 -28.63 -10.41
N HIS A 49 0.46 -27.79 -9.69
CA HIS A 49 -1.01 -27.80 -9.71
C HIS A 49 -1.62 -26.94 -10.82
N PHE A 50 -0.88 -25.96 -11.34
CA PHE A 50 -1.38 -24.98 -12.32
C PHE A 50 -1.76 -25.60 -13.68
N PHE A 51 -1.15 -26.74 -14.05
CA PHE A 51 -1.39 -27.39 -15.34
C PHE A 51 -2.63 -28.29 -15.37
N ASN A 52 -3.14 -28.74 -14.22
CA ASN A 52 -4.24 -29.72 -14.16
C ASN A 52 -5.61 -29.09 -13.89
N CYS A 53 -5.68 -27.86 -13.39
CA CYS A 53 -6.93 -27.20 -12.96
C CYS A 53 -7.26 -25.94 -13.76
N ALA A 54 -6.94 -25.91 -15.07
CA ALA A 54 -7.24 -24.77 -15.93
C ALA A 54 -8.75 -24.56 -16.18
N SER A 55 -9.62 -25.49 -15.76
CA SER A 55 -11.07 -25.39 -15.97
C SER A 55 -11.87 -24.96 -14.73
N GLU A 56 -11.39 -25.22 -13.52
CA GLU A 56 -12.13 -24.97 -12.28
C GLU A 56 -11.14 -24.55 -11.20
N ILE A 57 -10.96 -23.23 -11.03
CA ILE A 57 -10.24 -22.66 -9.88
C ILE A 57 -11.23 -22.70 -8.72
N GLU A 58 -11.45 -23.88 -8.15
CA GLU A 58 -12.17 -24.06 -6.89
C GLU A 58 -11.14 -24.09 -5.76
N ASP A 59 -11.15 -23.00 -4.99
CA ASP A 59 -10.57 -22.81 -3.65
C ASP A 59 -9.06 -23.06 -3.45
N ALA A 60 -8.47 -22.29 -2.53
CA ALA A 60 -7.10 -22.49 -2.09
C ALA A 60 -6.94 -23.91 -1.51
N HIS A 61 -6.00 -24.68 -2.04
CA HIS A 61 -5.74 -26.05 -1.59
C HIS A 61 -4.96 -26.04 -0.27
N GLU A 62 -5.04 -27.16 0.47
CA GLU A 62 -4.37 -27.35 1.77
C GLU A 62 -2.83 -27.18 1.68
N ASP A 63 -2.28 -27.33 0.47
CA ASP A 63 -0.85 -27.20 0.16
C ASP A 63 -0.41 -25.78 -0.28
N ASP A 64 -1.35 -24.83 -0.40
CA ASP A 64 -1.03 -23.46 -0.80
C ASP A 64 -0.41 -22.66 0.36
N GLU A 65 0.75 -22.06 0.10
CA GLU A 65 1.45 -21.25 1.09
C GLU A 65 0.84 -19.83 1.13
N LEU A 66 0.16 -19.49 2.23
CA LEU A 66 -0.30 -18.14 2.50
C LEU A 66 0.87 -17.25 2.89
N ILE A 67 1.15 -16.24 2.07
CA ILE A 67 2.17 -15.23 2.33
C ILE A 67 1.51 -13.96 2.83
N ILE A 68 2.03 -13.43 3.94
CA ILE A 68 1.68 -12.14 4.50
C ILE A 68 2.95 -11.29 4.51
N ASP A 69 2.96 -10.22 3.72
CA ASP A 69 4.01 -9.21 3.70
C ASP A 69 3.44 -7.91 4.28
N GLU A 70 3.77 -7.65 5.54
CA GLU A 70 3.37 -6.45 6.26
C GLU A 70 4.57 -5.51 6.43
N GLN A 71 4.40 -4.29 5.94
CA GLN A 71 5.41 -3.24 5.95
C GLN A 71 4.83 -2.05 6.67
N GLU A 72 5.47 -1.68 7.78
CA GLU A 72 4.93 -0.63 8.64
C GLU A 72 4.85 0.73 7.93
N GLY A 73 5.75 1.03 6.98
CA GLY A 73 5.78 2.31 6.28
C GLY A 73 6.40 3.46 7.10
N PHE A 74 7.37 4.16 6.55
CA PHE A 74 8.13 5.22 7.24
C PHE A 74 7.92 6.60 6.63
N GLY A 75 6.93 6.71 5.75
CA GLY A 75 6.63 7.90 4.97
C GLY A 75 6.50 7.58 3.49
N VAL A 76 6.20 8.63 2.73
CA VAL A 76 5.95 8.55 1.30
C VAL A 76 6.56 9.75 0.60
N TYR A 77 6.88 9.58 -0.68
CA TYR A 77 6.98 10.72 -1.57
C TYR A 77 5.97 10.65 -2.70
N VAL A 78 5.52 11.82 -3.11
CA VAL A 78 4.73 12.03 -4.30
C VAL A 78 5.49 12.99 -5.19
N LEU A 79 5.77 12.56 -6.41
CA LEU A 79 6.28 13.41 -7.47
C LEU A 79 5.20 13.54 -8.52
N ARG A 80 4.90 14.78 -8.91
CA ARG A 80 4.11 15.08 -10.08
C ARG A 80 4.98 15.75 -11.11
N THR A 81 4.91 15.28 -12.35
CA THR A 81 5.51 16.01 -13.47
C THR A 81 4.53 17.04 -14.02
N LYS A 82 5.05 18.06 -14.69
CA LYS A 82 4.25 19.08 -15.39
C LYS A 82 3.36 18.46 -16.49
N ASP A 83 3.77 17.32 -17.03
CA ASP A 83 3.00 16.52 -18.00
C ASP A 83 1.82 15.75 -17.37
N GLY A 84 1.69 15.80 -16.04
CA GLY A 84 0.57 15.21 -15.31
C GLY A 84 0.81 13.79 -14.79
N TYR A 85 1.98 13.20 -15.03
CA TYR A 85 2.33 11.90 -14.45
C TYR A 85 2.52 12.02 -12.93
N LYS A 86 2.00 11.05 -12.19
CA LYS A 86 2.14 10.94 -10.74
C LYS A 86 2.93 9.69 -10.39
N THR A 87 4.05 9.87 -9.71
CA THR A 87 4.83 8.79 -9.11
C THR A 87 4.66 8.86 -7.60
N THR A 88 4.31 7.74 -6.98
CA THR A 88 4.21 7.62 -5.53
C THR A 88 5.08 6.45 -5.08
N ASN A 89 5.88 6.68 -4.05
CA ASN A 89 6.74 5.67 -3.47
C ASN A 89 6.48 5.59 -1.97
N LEU A 90 6.39 4.36 -1.46
CA LEU A 90 6.13 4.05 -0.07
C LEU A 90 7.45 3.54 0.52
N TYR A 91 7.94 4.19 1.57
CA TYR A 91 9.20 3.79 2.19
C TYR A 91 8.97 2.68 3.21
N ASN A 92 9.47 1.48 2.91
CA ASN A 92 9.40 0.32 3.80
C ASN A 92 10.55 0.27 4.81
N CYS A 93 11.43 1.26 4.77
CA CYS A 93 12.54 1.44 5.70
C CYS A 93 12.62 2.89 6.15
N ARG A 94 13.29 3.13 7.27
CA ARG A 94 13.47 4.48 7.81
C ARG A 94 14.09 5.40 6.77
N ILE A 95 13.46 6.56 6.55
CA ILE A 95 13.94 7.55 5.57
C ILE A 95 15.29 8.10 6.04
N THR A 96 16.34 7.83 5.26
CA THR A 96 17.70 8.33 5.48
C THR A 96 18.01 9.54 4.61
N ASN A 97 19.11 10.24 4.90
CA ASN A 97 19.57 11.36 4.09
C ASN A 97 19.80 10.97 2.62
N LYS A 98 20.20 9.73 2.34
CA LYS A 98 20.36 9.24 0.96
C LYS A 98 19.05 9.31 0.18
N HIS A 99 17.95 8.86 0.78
CA HIS A 99 16.61 8.92 0.16
C HIS A 99 16.15 10.37 -0.03
N ILE A 100 16.44 11.23 0.93
CA ILE A 100 16.13 12.66 0.84
C ILE A 100 16.91 13.29 -0.33
N ASP A 101 18.20 12.98 -0.48
CA ASP A 101 19.04 13.53 -1.55
C ASP A 101 18.65 12.98 -2.93
N GLU A 102 18.27 11.71 -3.03
CA GLU A 102 17.68 11.11 -4.23
C GLU A 102 16.39 11.83 -4.62
N PHE A 103 15.48 12.04 -3.66
CA PHE A 103 14.24 12.76 -3.90
C PHE A 103 14.50 14.22 -4.30
N LYS A 104 15.45 14.92 -3.66
CA LYS A 104 15.82 16.31 -4.01
C LYS A 104 16.23 16.44 -5.48
N LYS A 105 17.05 15.51 -5.98
CA LYS A 105 17.48 15.52 -7.40
C LYS A 105 16.28 15.48 -8.34
N LEU A 106 15.28 14.66 -8.01
CA LEU A 106 14.05 14.56 -8.79
C LEU A 106 13.19 15.82 -8.61
N TYR A 107 12.99 16.27 -7.38
CA TYR A 107 12.15 17.41 -7.03
C TYR A 107 12.62 18.74 -7.67
N PHE A 108 13.92 18.95 -7.77
CA PHE A 108 14.52 20.15 -8.39
C PHE A 108 14.71 20.01 -9.91
N SER A 109 14.26 18.92 -10.53
CA SER A 109 14.26 18.81 -11.99
C SER A 109 13.27 19.78 -12.63
N GLU A 110 13.57 20.26 -13.83
CA GLU A 110 12.72 21.22 -14.55
C GLU A 110 11.34 20.67 -14.90
N GLU A 111 11.21 19.35 -14.99
CA GLU A 111 9.98 18.63 -15.34
C GLU A 111 9.02 18.47 -14.15
N THR A 112 9.48 18.71 -12.92
CA THR A 112 8.68 18.48 -11.72
C THR A 112 7.79 19.66 -11.37
N ASP A 113 6.53 19.36 -11.05
CA ASP A 113 5.59 20.27 -10.42
C ASP A 113 5.81 20.25 -8.89
N GLN A 114 6.54 21.24 -8.41
CA GLN A 114 6.94 21.37 -7.01
C GLN A 114 5.76 21.66 -6.07
N GLU A 115 4.71 22.33 -6.55
CA GLU A 115 3.56 22.67 -5.71
C GLU A 115 2.74 21.43 -5.34
N ARG A 116 2.78 20.41 -6.20
CA ARG A 116 2.03 19.15 -6.01
C ARG A 116 2.91 17.96 -5.63
N SER A 117 4.21 18.20 -5.45
CA SER A 117 5.17 17.19 -5.07
C SER A 117 5.59 17.38 -3.62
N TYR A 118 5.76 16.29 -2.88
CA TYR A 118 6.17 16.35 -1.48
C TYR A 118 6.84 15.06 -1.04
N LEU A 119 7.66 15.18 0.00
CA LEU A 119 8.24 14.07 0.75
C LEU A 119 7.86 14.26 2.22
N VAL A 120 7.14 13.28 2.75
CA VAL A 120 6.71 13.26 4.15
C VAL A 120 7.24 12.01 4.83
N ARG A 121 7.74 12.20 6.04
CA ARG A 121 8.20 11.12 6.91
C ARG A 121 7.14 10.86 7.98
N TYR A 122 6.91 9.61 8.31
CA TYR A 122 6.03 9.21 9.41
C TYR A 122 6.85 8.48 10.48
N GLU A 123 7.00 9.11 11.64
CA GLU A 123 7.73 8.56 12.79
C GLU A 123 6.97 8.92 14.08
N GLU A 124 6.84 7.97 15.01
CA GLU A 124 6.26 8.19 16.35
C GLU A 124 4.81 8.74 16.33
N GLY A 125 4.03 8.41 15.30
CA GLY A 125 2.64 8.88 15.18
C GLY A 125 2.49 10.24 14.49
N GLU A 126 3.61 10.89 14.13
CA GLU A 126 3.61 12.23 13.57
C GLU A 126 4.11 12.27 12.11
N PHE A 127 3.46 13.13 11.32
CA PHE A 127 3.90 13.45 9.96
C PHE A 127 4.88 14.63 9.98
N LYS A 128 6.11 14.39 9.54
CA LYS A 128 7.16 15.41 9.38
C LYS A 128 7.39 15.66 7.90
N VAL A 129 6.96 16.83 7.42
CA VAL A 129 7.21 17.25 6.03
C VAL A 129 8.68 17.57 5.88
N ILE A 130 9.36 16.89 4.95
CA ILE A 130 10.78 17.10 4.68
C ILE A 130 10.94 18.10 3.55
N ILE A 131 10.18 17.93 2.45
CA ILE A 131 10.21 18.79 1.25
C ILE A 131 8.78 18.91 0.69
N GLY A 132 8.46 20.09 0.15
CA GLY A 132 7.21 20.36 -0.56
C GLY A 132 6.05 20.75 0.35
N THR A 133 4.86 20.83 -0.24
CA THR A 133 3.63 21.22 0.45
C THR A 133 2.65 20.05 0.42
N LEU A 134 2.06 19.74 1.58
CA LEU A 134 1.01 18.73 1.64
C LEU A 134 -0.29 19.26 1.03
N PRO A 135 -1.05 18.43 0.30
CA PRO A 135 -2.35 18.84 -0.21
C PRO A 135 -3.36 19.02 0.93
N GLU A 136 -4.42 19.80 0.70
CA GLU A 136 -5.45 20.09 1.71
C GLU A 136 -6.16 18.82 2.21
N ASP A 137 -6.33 17.83 1.34
CA ASP A 137 -6.95 16.52 1.61
C ASP A 137 -5.96 15.49 2.21
N PHE A 138 -4.78 15.92 2.64
CA PHE A 138 -3.78 14.98 3.16
C PHE A 138 -4.29 14.23 4.41
N PHE A 139 -4.98 14.93 5.30
CA PHE A 139 -5.49 14.40 6.57
C PHE A 139 -6.93 13.86 6.47
N THR A 140 -7.32 13.35 5.31
CA THR A 140 -8.63 12.70 5.13
C THR A 140 -8.71 11.38 5.89
N TYR A 141 -9.84 11.16 6.55
CA TYR A 141 -10.17 9.95 7.30
C TYR A 141 -11.15 9.08 6.50
N SER A 142 -11.14 7.77 6.75
CA SER A 142 -12.20 6.86 6.28
C SER A 142 -13.03 6.41 7.47
N GLU A 143 -14.32 6.21 7.26
CA GLU A 143 -15.22 5.60 8.25
C GLU A 143 -15.21 4.06 8.15
N ASN A 144 -14.72 3.52 7.03
CA ASN A 144 -14.65 2.08 6.83
C ASN A 144 -13.49 1.51 7.63
N THR A 145 -13.80 0.55 8.48
CA THR A 145 -12.79 -0.22 9.20
C THR A 145 -12.51 -1.51 8.45
N ILE A 146 -11.24 -1.90 8.34
CA ILE A 146 -10.87 -3.18 7.73
C ILE A 146 -11.46 -4.30 8.57
N GLN A 147 -12.29 -5.15 7.96
CA GLN A 147 -12.89 -6.25 8.68
C GLN A 147 -11.81 -7.28 9.08
N PRO A 148 -11.82 -7.82 10.31
CA PRO A 148 -10.75 -8.70 10.79
C PRO A 148 -10.48 -9.94 9.92
N TYR A 149 -11.52 -10.49 9.27
CA TYR A 149 -11.39 -11.65 8.37
C TYR A 149 -10.69 -11.31 7.04
N ILE A 150 -10.59 -10.03 6.67
CA ILE A 150 -9.81 -9.60 5.51
C ILE A 150 -8.31 -9.73 5.81
N LEU A 151 -7.93 -9.52 7.07
CA LEU A 151 -6.54 -9.66 7.55
C LEU A 151 -6.18 -11.10 7.94
N ARG A 152 -7.17 -11.98 8.16
CA ARG A 152 -6.98 -13.38 8.55
C ARG A 152 -7.96 -14.29 7.82
N PRO A 153 -7.49 -15.30 7.05
CA PRO A 153 -8.39 -16.23 6.37
C PRO A 153 -9.35 -16.90 7.36
N LEU A 154 -10.62 -17.06 6.97
CA LEU A 154 -11.68 -17.63 7.82
C LEU A 154 -11.33 -19.03 8.36
N TRP A 155 -10.67 -19.86 7.56
CA TRP A 155 -10.24 -21.22 7.94
C TRP A 155 -9.09 -21.27 8.96
N LYS A 156 -8.48 -20.12 9.31
CA LYS A 156 -7.51 -19.99 10.41
C LYS A 156 -8.09 -19.33 11.67
N LEU A 157 -9.34 -18.88 11.65
CA LEU A 157 -10.01 -18.28 12.82
C LEU A 157 -10.67 -19.33 13.73
N GLU A 158 -10.86 -20.56 13.24
CA GLU A 158 -11.37 -21.69 14.01
C GLU A 158 -10.22 -22.59 14.51
N ARG A 159 -9.52 -22.16 15.56
CA ARG A 159 -8.74 -23.05 16.45
C ARG A 159 -8.47 -22.42 17.80
#